data_AF-A6KG62-F1
#
_entry.id   AF-A6KG62-F1
#
_cell.length_a   1.000
_cell.length_b   1.000
_cell.length_c   1.000
_cell.angle_alpha   90.00
_cell.angle_beta   90.00
_cell.angle_gamma   90.00
#
_symmetry.space_group_name_H-M   'P 1'
#
loop_
_entity.id
_entity.type
_entity.pdbx_description
1 polymer ?
#
loop_
_entity_poly.entity_id
_entity_poly.type
_entity_poly.pdbx_seq_one_letter_code
_entity_poly.pdbx_strand_id
1 'polypeptide(L)'
;MSILNLDPSVALGFFCKEEKDFDNWCSLVQKEILKENLRMFELVQKHPSHWPPFVPPAKPEVTTTGAEFIDSTEQLEDFDLEEDFEILSV
;
A
#
# COMPACT_ATOMS: atom_id res chain seq x y z
N MET A 1 7.21 25.04 -3.28
CA MET A 1 6.25 24.33 -4.16
C MET A 1 4.92 24.25 -3.45
N SER A 2 3.80 24.44 -4.15
CA SER A 2 2.48 24.14 -3.58
C SER A 2 2.34 22.63 -3.42
N ILE A 3 1.68 22.17 -2.35
CA ILE A 3 1.36 20.74 -2.18
C ILE A 3 0.51 20.21 -3.34
N LEU A 4 -0.29 21.09 -3.97
CA LEU A 4 -1.14 20.77 -5.12
C LEU A 4 -0.34 20.46 -6.39
N ASN A 5 0.96 20.72 -6.40
CA ASN A 5 1.84 20.47 -7.55
C ASN A 5 2.74 19.25 -7.33
N LEU A 6 2.56 18.54 -6.21
CA LEU A 6 3.30 17.31 -5.95
C LEU A 6 2.74 16.18 -6.84
N ASP A 7 3.61 15.38 -7.42
CA ASP A 7 3.21 14.16 -8.12
C ASP A 7 2.44 13.24 -7.14
N PRO A 8 1.30 12.66 -7.53
CA PRO A 8 0.51 11.81 -6.63
C PRO A 8 1.22 10.49 -6.27
N SER A 9 2.20 10.04 -7.08
CA SER A 9 2.98 8.84 -6.81
C SER A 9 4.14 9.13 -5.85
N VAL A 10 3.96 8.78 -4.59
CA VAL A 10 4.93 9.05 -3.51
C VAL A 10 5.18 7.82 -2.63
N ALA A 11 6.34 7.81 -1.96
CA ALA A 11 6.67 6.84 -0.92
C ALA A 11 6.99 7.58 0.38
N LEU A 12 6.37 7.15 1.48
CA LEU A 12 6.64 7.70 2.82
C LEU A 12 7.77 6.92 3.50
N GLY A 13 8.71 7.64 4.13
CA GLY A 13 9.77 7.05 4.93
C GLY A 13 9.68 7.49 6.39
N PHE A 14 9.66 6.53 7.31
CA PHE A 14 9.71 6.78 8.75
C PHE A 14 10.88 6.03 9.36
N PHE A 15 11.57 6.64 10.31
CA PHE A 15 12.68 6.04 11.03
C PHE A 15 12.33 5.85 12.51
N CYS A 16 12.26 4.60 12.95
CA CYS A 16 12.05 4.21 14.33
C CYS A 16 13.31 3.48 14.79
N LYS A 17 14.12 4.11 15.65
CA LYS A 17 15.41 3.55 16.07
C LYS A 17 15.21 2.37 17.01
N GLU A 18 14.27 2.53 17.93
CA GLU A 18 13.90 1.57 18.96
C GLU A 18 12.42 1.22 18.83
N GLU A 19 12.01 0.08 19.40
CA GLU A 19 10.62 -0.39 19.35
C GLU A 19 9.64 0.65 19.93
N LYS A 20 10.01 1.31 21.04
CA LYS A 20 9.19 2.39 21.62
C LYS A 20 8.94 3.56 20.66
N ASP A 21 9.84 3.80 19.70
CA ASP A 21 9.66 4.86 18.71
C ASP A 21 8.62 4.42 17.67
N PHE A 22 8.59 3.13 17.34
CA PHE A 22 7.56 2.52 16.49
C PHE A 22 6.18 2.51 17.18
N ASP A 23 6.13 2.20 18.48
CA ASP A 23 4.89 2.28 19.27
C ASP A 23 4.35 3.71 19.35
N ASN A 24 5.25 4.68 19.52
CA ASN A 24 4.91 6.09 19.49
C ASN A 24 4.38 6.51 18.12
N TRP A 25 5.06 6.09 17.04
CA TRP A 25 4.62 6.33 15.67
C TRP A 25 3.22 5.73 15.42
N CYS A 26 2.97 4.49 15.85
CA CYS A 26 1.65 3.87 15.75
C CYS A 26 0.57 4.70 16.45
N SER A 27 0.86 5.20 17.65
CA SER A 27 -0.07 6.05 18.41
C SER A 27 -0.35 7.38 17.69
N LEU A 28 0.67 7.98 17.07
CA LEU A 28 0.52 9.21 16.27
C LEU A 28 -0.28 8.96 15.00
N VAL A 29 -0.04 7.87 14.29
CA VAL A 29 -0.79 7.47 13.08
C VAL A 29 -2.26 7.26 13.42
N GLN A 30 -2.57 6.54 14.50
CA GLN A 30 -3.94 6.34 14.96
C GLN A 30 -4.64 7.68 15.25
N LYS A 31 -3.95 8.62 15.89
CA LYS A 31 -4.50 9.91 16.30
C LYS A 31 -4.66 10.89 15.14
N GLU A 32 -3.70 10.96 14.22
CA GLU A 32 -3.67 12.02 13.20
C GLU A 32 -4.07 11.55 11.81
N ILE A 33 -3.85 10.28 11.46
CA ILE A 33 -4.15 9.75 10.12
C ILE A 33 -5.46 8.97 10.13
N LEU A 34 -5.62 8.04 11.08
CA LEU A 34 -6.79 7.15 11.08
C LEU A 34 -8.09 7.82 11.57
N LYS A 35 -8.02 9.03 12.14
CA LYS A 35 -9.22 9.82 12.47
C LYS A 35 -9.95 10.33 11.22
N GLU A 36 -9.25 10.43 10.08
CA GLU A 36 -9.81 10.97 8.85
C GLU A 36 -10.71 9.94 8.15
N ASN A 37 -11.75 10.43 7.48
CA ASN A 37 -12.65 9.57 6.67
C ASN A 37 -11.95 9.04 5.41
N LEU A 38 -11.02 9.81 4.85
CA LEU A 38 -10.19 9.45 3.71
C LEU A 38 -8.74 9.31 4.17
N ARG A 39 -8.31 8.07 4.40
CA ARG A 39 -7.00 7.76 4.95
C ARG A 39 -6.01 7.49 3.81
N MET A 40 -4.80 8.02 3.94
CA MET A 40 -3.75 7.83 2.94
C MET A 40 -3.14 6.41 2.99
N PHE A 41 -3.14 5.78 4.17
CA PHE A 41 -2.71 4.40 4.38
C PHE A 41 -3.39 3.82 5.63
N GLU A 42 -3.27 2.51 5.81
CA GLU A 42 -3.81 1.78 6.97
C GLU A 42 -2.69 1.27 7.89
N LEU A 43 -3.02 1.11 9.17
CA LEU A 43 -2.17 0.48 10.17
C LEU A 43 -2.96 -0.62 10.87
N VAL A 44 -2.56 -1.87 10.66
CA VAL A 44 -3.27 -3.06 11.17
C VAL A 44 -2.36 -3.91 12.06
N GLN A 45 -2.92 -4.44 13.16
CA GLN A 45 -2.17 -5.27 14.11
C GLN A 45 -1.88 -6.69 13.57
N LYS A 46 -2.77 -7.20 12.71
CA LYS A 46 -2.68 -8.53 12.12
C LYS A 46 -2.86 -8.40 10.62
N HIS A 47 -2.11 -9.22 9.88
CA HIS A 47 -2.31 -9.38 8.44
C HIS A 47 -3.76 -9.79 8.15
N PRO A 48 -4.50 -9.03 7.34
CA PRO A 48 -5.86 -9.39 6.96
C PRO A 48 -5.90 -10.75 6.27
N SER A 49 -6.84 -11.63 6.66
CA SER A 49 -6.86 -13.02 6.19
C SER A 49 -7.08 -13.17 4.68
N HIS A 50 -7.65 -12.15 4.03
CA HIS A 50 -7.90 -12.15 2.59
C HIS A 50 -6.71 -11.61 1.77
N TRP A 51 -5.68 -11.06 2.42
CA TRP A 51 -4.50 -10.58 1.72
C TRP A 51 -3.58 -11.73 1.33
N PRO A 52 -2.87 -11.64 0.19
CA PRO A 52 -1.86 -12.61 -0.17
C PRO A 52 -0.80 -12.71 0.94
N PRO A 53 -0.16 -13.88 1.12
CA PRO A 53 0.93 -14.03 2.08
C PRO A 53 1.99 -12.96 1.88
N PHE A 54 2.49 -12.39 2.98
CA PHE A 54 3.60 -11.45 2.89
C PHE A 54 4.85 -12.17 2.37
N VAL A 55 5.30 -11.79 1.17
CA VAL A 55 6.58 -12.23 0.61
C VAL A 55 7.58 -11.08 0.80
N PRO A 56 8.54 -11.20 1.73
CA PRO A 56 9.57 -10.19 1.89
C PRO A 56 10.36 -10.05 0.58
N PRO A 57 10.76 -8.84 0.16
CA PRO A 57 11.61 -8.66 -1.00
C PRO A 57 12.88 -9.50 -0.87
N ALA A 58 13.02 -10.51 -1.72
CA ALA A 58 14.23 -11.33 -1.77
C ALA A 58 15.31 -10.52 -2.51
N LYS A 59 16.17 -9.82 -1.75
CA LYS A 59 17.39 -9.11 -2.20
C LYS A 59 17.17 -7.69 -2.78
N PRO A 60 18.21 -6.83 -2.78
CA PRO A 60 18.08 -5.37 -2.90
C PRO A 60 18.13 -4.89 -4.35
N GLU A 61 17.45 -5.56 -5.28
CA GLU A 61 17.26 -5.07 -6.65
C GLU A 61 15.84 -4.54 -6.76
N VAL A 62 15.67 -3.33 -6.22
CA VAL A 62 14.37 -2.64 -6.15
C VAL A 62 14.09 -2.02 -7.52
N THR A 63 13.30 -2.72 -8.33
CA THR A 63 12.53 -2.07 -9.41
C THR A 63 11.14 -1.82 -8.85
N THR A 64 10.97 -0.69 -8.15
CA THR A 64 9.65 -0.23 -7.69
C THR A 64 8.90 0.37 -8.87
N THR A 65 8.12 -0.44 -9.56
CA THR A 65 6.92 0.01 -10.26
C THR A 65 5.73 -0.61 -9.54
N GLY A 66 4.86 0.25 -9.02
CA GLY A 66 3.69 -0.15 -8.25
C GLY A 66 2.82 -1.14 -9.01
N ALA A 67 2.04 -1.91 -8.24
CA ALA A 67 1.23 -3.04 -8.66
C ALA A 67 2.05 -4.35 -8.84
N GLU A 68 1.80 -5.26 -7.90
CA GLU A 68 1.86 -6.71 -8.02
C GLU A 68 3.02 -7.31 -8.82
N PHE A 69 3.95 -7.97 -8.12
CA PHE A 69 4.91 -8.88 -8.75
C PHE A 69 4.15 -10.09 -9.32
N ILE A 70 3.65 -9.95 -10.54
CA ILE A 70 3.27 -11.06 -11.40
C ILE A 70 4.56 -11.52 -12.07
N ASP A 71 5.13 -12.63 -11.57
CA ASP A 71 6.48 -13.11 -11.92
C ASP A 71 6.52 -13.76 -13.32
N SER A 72 5.38 -13.96 -13.98
CA SER A 72 5.33 -14.62 -15.29
C SER A 72 4.08 -14.22 -16.09
N THR A 73 4.25 -14.05 -17.40
CA THR A 73 3.15 -13.78 -18.35
C THR A 73 2.07 -14.87 -18.32
N GLU A 74 2.41 -16.10 -17.90
CA GLU A 74 1.47 -17.21 -17.73
C GLU A 74 0.45 -16.97 -16.60
N GLN A 75 0.76 -16.16 -15.58
CA GLN A 75 -0.19 -15.80 -14.52
C GLN A 75 -1.19 -14.71 -14.95
N LEU A 76 -0.94 -14.01 -16.06
CA LEU A 76 -1.88 -13.05 -16.64
C LEU A 76 -2.99 -13.75 -17.42
N GLU A 77 -2.75 -14.96 -17.95
CA GLU A 77 -3.74 -15.71 -18.74
C GLU A 77 -4.87 -16.27 -17.87
N ASP A 78 -4.64 -16.51 -16.57
CA ASP A 78 -5.68 -16.88 -15.59
C ASP A 78 -6.49 -15.67 -15.07
N PHE A 79 -6.05 -14.43 -15.37
CA PHE A 79 -6.77 -13.19 -15.04
C PHE A 79 -7.67 -12.70 -16.18
N ASP A 80 -8.02 -13.60 -17.11
CA ASP A 80 -8.93 -13.29 -18.19
C ASP A 80 -10.38 -13.06 -17.67
N LEU A 81 -10.76 -11.77 -17.63
CA LEU A 81 -11.93 -11.25 -18.36
C LEU A 81 -13.38 -11.56 -17.90
N GLU A 82 -13.68 -11.72 -16.60
CA GLU A 82 -15.09 -11.91 -16.14
C GLU A 82 -15.54 -10.97 -14.98
N GLU A 83 -14.98 -9.76 -14.85
CA GLU A 83 -15.69 -8.67 -14.16
C GLU A 83 -15.86 -7.48 -15.12
N ASP A 84 -16.92 -7.56 -15.93
CA ASP A 84 -17.51 -6.43 -16.64
C ASP A 84 -17.81 -5.30 -15.63
N PHE A 85 -16.94 -4.30 -15.55
CA PHE A 85 -17.26 -3.05 -14.86
C PHE A 85 -18.32 -2.29 -15.67
N GLU A 86 -19.58 -2.37 -15.25
CA GLU A 86 -20.66 -1.56 -15.80
C GLU A 86 -20.47 -0.09 -15.34
N ILE A 87 -20.05 0.78 -16.27
CA ILE A 87 -20.01 2.22 -16.02
C ILE A 87 -21.45 2.74 -15.99
N LEU A 88 -21.97 3.05 -14.79
CA LEU A 88 -23.23 3.78 -14.67
C LEU A 88 -23.05 5.20 -15.22
N SER A 89 -23.52 5.43 -16.44
CA SER A 89 -23.69 6.78 -16.99
C SER A 89 -24.79 7.50 -16.21
N VAL A 90 -24.45 8.63 -15.56
CA VAL A 90 -25.41 9.63 -15.06
C VAL A 90 -25.63 10.69 -16.12
#